data_AF-A0A9Q9EX72-F1
#
_entry.id   AF-A0A9Q9EX72-F1
#
_cell.length_a   1.000
_cell.length_b   1.000
_cell.length_c   1.000
_cell.angle_alpha   90.00
_cell.angle_beta   90.00
_cell.angle_gamma   90.00
#
_symmetry.space_group_name_H-M   'P 1'
#
loop_
_entity.id
_entity.type
_entity.pdbx_description
1 polymer ?
#
loop_
_entity_poly.entity_id
_entity_poly.type
_entity_poly.pdbx_seq_one_letter_code
_entity_poly.pdbx_strand_id
1 'polypeptide(L)'
;MILFKNYIKKISFVLFLSLALSAYGFDLNSYWSLGDAKLGGIFQAQKPKAAWDLNISAFKFYFKDLDSGFNLSLSPFYMDIKGNNKEIENINGESNQRTAFFKYGLFIMSFINAELSFNTLNFISDTFELNLFTGIHAVDPVIISRFQINAGLEFAITKEIYPFAGRKYPLKSKLLSARTGFRYTDNKPFFFCDIGFDLGAILFIFKGEYEKAKEKAEKETVKDIFDKD
;
A
#
# COMPACT_ATOMS: atom_id res chain seq x y z
N MET A 1 -41.39 -3.10 17.65
CA MET A 1 -40.83 -4.36 18.19
C MET A 1 -40.17 -5.26 17.14
N ILE A 2 -40.68 -5.32 15.89
CA ILE A 2 -40.11 -6.17 14.80
C ILE A 2 -38.75 -5.66 14.28
N LEU A 3 -38.58 -4.33 14.13
CA LEU A 3 -37.32 -3.72 13.69
C LEU A 3 -36.14 -4.04 14.62
N PHE A 4 -36.35 -3.98 15.94
CA PHE A 4 -35.30 -4.25 16.95
C PHE A 4 -34.83 -5.72 16.93
N LYS A 5 -35.76 -6.67 16.69
CA LYS A 5 -35.43 -8.10 16.52
C LYS A 5 -34.51 -8.36 15.32
N ASN A 6 -34.66 -7.59 14.23
CA ASN A 6 -33.80 -7.73 13.04
C ASN A 6 -32.39 -7.18 13.26
N TYR A 7 -32.24 -6.08 14.02
CA TYR A 7 -30.91 -5.58 14.38
C TYR A 7 -30.17 -6.53 15.31
N ILE A 8 -30.84 -7.10 16.31
CA ILE A 8 -30.25 -8.10 17.20
C ILE A 8 -29.81 -9.34 16.41
N LYS A 9 -30.61 -9.83 15.45
CA LYS A 9 -30.21 -10.94 14.58
C LYS A 9 -28.99 -10.62 13.73
N LYS A 10 -28.90 -9.41 13.16
CA LYS A 10 -27.73 -8.98 12.37
C LYS A 10 -26.48 -8.85 13.25
N ILE A 11 -26.62 -8.27 14.44
CA ILE A 11 -25.51 -8.12 15.41
C ILE A 11 -25.06 -9.48 15.91
N SER A 12 -25.98 -10.38 16.28
CA SER A 12 -25.67 -11.76 16.66
C SER A 12 -25.07 -12.56 15.52
N PHE A 13 -25.48 -12.33 14.27
CA PHE A 13 -24.85 -12.98 13.11
C PHE A 13 -23.43 -12.47 12.87
N VAL A 14 -23.18 -11.17 13.02
CA VAL A 14 -21.82 -10.58 12.92
C VAL A 14 -20.93 -11.06 14.08
N LEU A 15 -21.46 -11.10 15.31
CA LEU A 15 -20.76 -11.66 16.47
C LEU A 15 -20.48 -13.16 16.28
N PHE A 16 -21.47 -13.93 15.80
CA PHE A 16 -21.31 -15.33 15.46
C PHE A 16 -20.28 -15.52 14.35
N LEU A 17 -20.26 -14.69 13.31
CA LEU A 17 -19.24 -14.74 12.26
C LEU A 17 -17.84 -14.43 12.83
N SER A 18 -17.72 -13.42 13.69
CA SER A 18 -16.44 -13.04 14.33
C SER A 18 -15.92 -14.12 15.29
N LEU A 19 -16.82 -14.84 15.98
CA LEU A 19 -16.48 -15.95 16.86
C LEU A 19 -16.27 -17.26 16.08
N ALA A 20 -17.00 -17.50 14.99
CA ALA A 20 -16.81 -18.65 14.12
C ALA A 20 -15.52 -18.55 13.31
N LEU A 21 -15.08 -17.33 12.95
CA LEU A 21 -13.76 -17.07 12.37
C LEU A 21 -12.63 -17.49 13.34
N SER A 22 -12.84 -17.49 14.66
CA SER A 22 -11.85 -18.03 15.61
C SER A 22 -11.82 -19.57 15.65
N ALA A 23 -12.82 -20.24 15.08
CA ALA A 23 -12.92 -21.70 15.00
C ALA A 23 -12.39 -22.29 13.67
N TYR A 24 -12.25 -21.46 12.64
CA TYR A 24 -11.47 -21.79 11.44
C TYR A 24 -10.03 -21.35 11.71
N GLY A 25 -9.10 -22.29 11.80
CA GLY A 25 -7.69 -22.05 12.12
C GLY A 25 -7.00 -21.15 11.09
N PHE A 26 -7.16 -19.84 11.22
CA PHE A 26 -6.33 -18.88 10.49
C PHE A 26 -4.94 -18.89 11.11
N ASP A 27 -3.94 -19.34 10.34
CA ASP A 27 -2.54 -19.17 10.72
C ASP A 27 -2.09 -17.77 10.30
N LEU A 28 -2.48 -16.79 11.11
CA LEU A 28 -2.22 -15.38 10.87
C LEU A 28 -0.74 -15.05 11.08
N ASN A 29 -0.01 -14.95 9.97
CA ASN A 29 1.34 -14.42 9.93
C ASN A 29 1.31 -12.92 9.58
N SER A 30 1.41 -12.10 10.63
CA SER A 30 1.38 -10.64 10.48
C SER A 30 2.78 -10.08 10.18
N TYR A 31 2.87 -9.16 9.24
CA TYR A 31 4.11 -8.47 8.91
C TYR A 31 3.80 -7.02 8.51
N TRP A 32 4.85 -6.21 8.35
CA TRP A 32 4.67 -4.80 7.99
C TRP A 32 5.68 -4.38 6.94
N SER A 33 5.43 -3.23 6.30
CA SER A 33 6.32 -2.60 5.34
C SER A 33 6.36 -1.08 5.56
N LEU A 34 7.42 -0.41 5.08
CA LEU A 34 7.55 1.04 5.23
C LEU A 34 6.56 1.80 4.35
N GLY A 35 5.96 1.12 3.38
CA GLY A 35 5.00 1.68 2.43
C GLY A 35 5.54 1.64 1.02
N ASP A 36 4.69 1.86 0.03
CA ASP A 36 5.03 1.72 -1.38
C ASP A 36 4.80 3.01 -2.18
N ALA A 37 5.66 3.23 -3.17
CA ALA A 37 5.49 4.25 -4.19
C ALA A 37 5.27 3.56 -5.54
N LYS A 38 4.18 3.90 -6.23
CA LYS A 38 3.74 3.32 -7.51
C LYS A 38 3.47 4.43 -8.51
N LEU A 39 4.08 4.35 -9.68
CA LEU A 39 3.85 5.24 -10.81
C LEU A 39 3.16 4.45 -11.92
N GLY A 40 2.11 5.03 -12.50
CA GLY A 40 1.31 4.34 -13.50
C GLY A 40 0.55 5.26 -14.43
N GLY A 41 -0.24 4.62 -15.29
CA GLY A 41 -1.16 5.25 -16.21
C GLY A 41 -2.60 4.88 -15.89
N ILE A 42 -3.50 5.84 -16.07
CA ILE A 42 -4.95 5.65 -16.02
C ILE A 42 -5.53 5.84 -17.42
N PHE A 43 -6.40 4.91 -17.81
CA PHE A 43 -7.03 4.84 -19.12
C PHE A 43 -8.55 4.85 -18.97
N GLN A 44 -9.23 5.69 -19.75
CA GLN A 44 -10.69 5.77 -19.82
C GLN A 44 -11.17 5.24 -21.16
N ALA A 45 -12.21 4.40 -21.15
CA ALA A 45 -12.80 3.87 -22.38
C ALA A 45 -13.30 4.99 -23.32
N GLN A 46 -13.83 6.09 -22.76
CA GLN A 46 -14.41 7.19 -23.54
C GLN A 46 -13.40 8.28 -23.93
N LYS A 47 -12.21 8.31 -23.31
CA LYS A 47 -11.15 9.27 -23.58
C LYS A 47 -9.80 8.53 -23.57
N PRO A 48 -9.28 8.12 -24.72
CA PRO A 48 -8.07 7.29 -24.81
C PRO A 48 -6.77 8.04 -24.46
N LYS A 49 -6.85 9.28 -23.94
CA LYS A 49 -5.68 9.98 -23.44
C LYS A 49 -5.30 9.39 -22.08
N ALA A 50 -4.10 8.83 -22.01
CA ALA A 50 -3.52 8.35 -20.76
C ALA A 50 -3.27 9.54 -19.82
N ALA A 51 -3.83 9.47 -18.62
CA ALA A 51 -3.42 10.29 -17.48
C ALA A 51 -2.33 9.55 -16.72
N TRP A 52 -1.43 10.28 -16.07
CA TRP A 52 -0.44 9.65 -15.18
C TRP A 52 -0.94 9.70 -13.74
N ASP A 53 -0.47 8.74 -12.95
CA ASP A 53 -0.94 8.46 -11.60
C ASP A 53 0.24 8.07 -10.71
N LEU A 54 0.36 8.71 -9.54
CA LEU A 54 1.39 8.43 -8.55
C LEU A 54 0.71 8.12 -7.21
N ASN A 55 0.82 6.88 -6.77
CA ASN A 55 0.31 6.42 -5.48
C ASN A 55 1.46 6.23 -4.50
N ILE A 56 1.35 6.83 -3.32
CA ILE A 56 2.33 6.69 -2.25
C ILE A 56 1.60 6.26 -0.99
N SER A 57 2.07 5.21 -0.34
CA SER A 57 1.58 4.79 0.98
C SER A 57 2.72 4.73 1.98
N ALA A 58 2.40 4.82 3.27
CA ALA A 58 3.37 4.66 4.35
C ALA A 58 2.79 3.77 5.46
N PHE A 59 3.67 2.98 6.08
CA PHE A 59 3.36 2.06 7.18
C PHE A 59 2.24 1.09 6.87
N LYS A 60 2.49 0.15 5.96
CA LYS A 60 1.53 -0.90 5.63
C LYS A 60 1.63 -2.07 6.59
N PHE A 61 0.50 -2.49 7.14
CA PHE A 61 0.36 -3.66 7.98
C PHE A 61 -0.35 -4.75 7.22
N TYR A 62 0.15 -5.98 7.30
CA TYR A 62 -0.38 -7.14 6.59
C TYR A 62 -0.74 -8.23 7.58
N PHE A 63 -1.88 -8.87 7.34
CA PHE A 63 -2.44 -9.98 8.11
C PHE A 63 -2.68 -11.10 7.11
N LYS A 64 -1.64 -11.90 6.88
CA LYS A 64 -1.65 -13.00 5.93
C LYS A 64 -2.04 -14.29 6.64
N ASP A 65 -2.99 -15.02 6.07
CA ASP A 65 -3.27 -16.39 6.44
C ASP A 65 -2.39 -17.32 5.58
N LEU A 66 -1.49 -18.06 6.23
CA LEU A 66 -0.52 -18.92 5.54
C LEU A 66 -1.21 -20.09 4.82
N ASP A 67 -2.33 -20.58 5.34
CA ASP A 67 -3.00 -21.76 4.80
C ASP A 67 -3.87 -21.44 3.60
N SER A 68 -4.50 -20.27 3.57
CA SER A 68 -5.38 -19.90 2.45
C SER A 68 -4.70 -19.02 1.41
N GLY A 69 -3.61 -18.32 1.76
CA GLY A 69 -3.02 -17.29 0.90
C GLY A 69 -3.83 -15.99 0.87
N PHE A 70 -4.90 -15.87 1.67
CA PHE A 70 -5.56 -14.58 1.90
C PHE A 70 -4.65 -13.64 2.69
N ASN A 71 -4.68 -12.36 2.34
CA ASN A 71 -3.91 -11.33 2.99
C ASN A 71 -4.74 -10.06 3.09
N LEU A 72 -5.00 -9.62 4.31
CA LEU A 72 -5.59 -8.31 4.56
C LEU A 72 -4.47 -7.33 4.83
N SER A 73 -4.46 -6.20 4.13
CA SER A 73 -3.52 -5.12 4.38
C SER A 73 -4.22 -3.83 4.74
N LEU A 74 -3.58 -3.05 5.61
CA LEU A 74 -4.06 -1.77 6.11
C LEU A 74 -2.93 -0.74 5.99
N SER A 75 -3.25 0.44 5.45
CA SER A 75 -2.33 1.57 5.36
C SER A 75 -2.98 2.81 5.97
N PRO A 76 -2.47 3.36 7.07
CA PRO A 76 -3.00 4.60 7.64
C PRO A 76 -2.63 5.83 6.80
N PHE A 77 -1.61 5.72 5.95
CA PHE A 77 -1.19 6.80 5.06
C PHE A 77 -1.28 6.34 3.61
N TYR A 78 -1.99 7.10 2.79
CA TYR A 78 -2.13 6.87 1.37
C TYR A 78 -2.30 8.21 0.67
N MET A 79 -1.61 8.42 -0.44
CA MET A 79 -1.66 9.61 -1.25
C MET A 79 -1.80 9.16 -2.70
N ASP A 80 -2.77 9.73 -3.40
CA ASP A 80 -2.99 9.53 -4.83
C ASP A 80 -2.84 10.89 -5.52
N ILE A 81 -1.88 11.00 -6.44
CA ILE A 81 -1.60 12.19 -7.23
C ILE A 81 -1.84 11.87 -8.70
N LYS A 82 -2.84 12.52 -9.28
CA LYS A 82 -3.20 12.39 -10.70
C LYS A 82 -2.73 13.60 -11.47
N GLY A 83 -2.15 13.40 -12.64
CA GLY A 83 -1.87 14.50 -13.58
C GLY A 83 -2.52 14.30 -14.94
N ASN A 84 -2.68 15.42 -15.65
CA ASN A 84 -3.35 15.55 -16.96
C ASN A 84 -4.90 15.58 -16.98
N ASN A 85 -5.56 15.82 -15.83
CA ASN A 85 -6.96 16.27 -15.86
C ASN A 85 -7.00 17.73 -16.35
N LYS A 86 -7.75 18.01 -17.42
CA LYS A 86 -7.94 19.35 -18.01
C LYS A 86 -8.38 20.45 -17.02
N GLU A 87 -8.77 20.11 -15.81
CA GLU A 87 -9.00 21.09 -14.73
C GLU A 87 -7.71 21.75 -14.23
N ILE A 88 -6.54 21.12 -14.42
CA ILE A 88 -5.23 21.68 -14.08
C ILE A 88 -4.75 22.67 -15.16
N GLU A 89 -5.20 22.54 -16.42
CA GLU A 89 -4.83 23.47 -17.50
C GLU A 89 -5.39 24.89 -17.28
N ASN A 90 -6.53 25.04 -16.59
CA ASN A 90 -7.10 26.35 -16.26
C ASN A 90 -6.35 27.09 -15.14
N ILE A 91 -5.34 26.48 -14.52
CA ILE A 91 -4.51 27.09 -13.47
C ILE A 91 -3.19 27.64 -14.05
N ASN A 92 -2.91 27.37 -15.33
CA ASN A 92 -1.71 27.88 -16.02
C ASN A 92 -1.73 29.41 -16.24
N GLY A 93 -2.78 30.12 -15.78
CA GLY A 93 -2.89 31.57 -15.81
C GLY A 93 -2.41 32.29 -14.55
N GLU A 94 -2.11 31.60 -13.43
CA GLU A 94 -1.69 32.27 -12.19
C GLU A 94 -0.40 31.66 -11.61
N SER A 95 0.47 32.57 -11.16
CA SER A 95 1.86 32.42 -10.71
C SER A 95 2.07 31.62 -9.43
N ASN A 96 1.23 30.63 -9.13
CA ASN A 96 1.26 29.87 -7.88
C ASN A 96 1.07 28.35 -8.10
N GLN A 97 1.94 27.77 -8.93
CA GLN A 97 2.02 26.32 -9.15
C GLN A 97 2.19 25.53 -7.85
N ARG A 98 2.93 26.08 -6.86
CA ARG A 98 3.09 25.49 -5.54
C ARG A 98 1.75 25.38 -4.81
N THR A 99 0.96 26.45 -4.77
CA THR A 99 -0.31 26.48 -4.05
C THR A 99 -1.37 25.63 -4.75
N ALA A 100 -1.36 25.54 -6.08
CA ALA A 100 -2.23 24.64 -6.85
C ALA A 100 -1.89 23.16 -6.63
N PHE A 101 -0.60 22.80 -6.58
CA PHE A 101 -0.15 21.45 -6.22
C PHE A 101 -0.60 21.05 -4.82
N PHE A 102 -0.53 21.97 -3.84
CA PHE A 102 -1.04 21.75 -2.48
C PHE A 102 -2.58 21.76 -2.38
N LYS A 103 -3.29 22.49 -3.25
CA LYS A 103 -4.75 22.64 -3.21
C LYS A 103 -5.51 21.56 -4.00
N TYR A 104 -4.89 20.98 -5.02
CA TYR A 104 -5.48 19.96 -5.90
C TYR A 104 -4.77 18.61 -5.88
N GLY A 105 -3.55 18.52 -5.35
CA GLY A 105 -2.70 17.33 -5.49
C GLY A 105 -1.98 16.88 -4.22
N LEU A 106 -2.30 17.41 -3.03
CA LEU A 106 -1.50 17.09 -1.85
C LEU A 106 -2.33 16.87 -0.58
N PHE A 107 -1.95 15.79 0.10
CA PHE A 107 -2.34 15.36 1.43
C PHE A 107 -3.78 14.95 1.60
N ILE A 108 -3.96 13.64 1.56
CA ILE A 108 -5.17 13.03 2.04
C ILE A 108 -4.80 11.91 2.99
N MET A 109 -4.77 12.21 4.28
CA MET A 109 -4.57 11.20 5.32
C MET A 109 -5.83 10.33 5.37
N SER A 110 -5.90 9.35 4.48
CA SER A 110 -7.03 8.43 4.40
C SER A 110 -7.03 7.53 5.63
N PHE A 111 -8.08 7.65 6.44
CA PHE A 111 -8.24 6.90 7.69
C PHE A 111 -8.57 5.41 7.45
N ILE A 112 -8.98 5.04 6.23
CA ILE A 112 -9.33 3.66 5.87
C ILE A 112 -8.74 3.36 4.48
N ASN A 113 -7.52 2.82 4.45
CA ASN A 113 -7.01 2.12 3.27
C ASN A 113 -6.87 0.66 3.63
N ALA A 114 -7.74 -0.16 3.07
CA ALA A 114 -7.73 -1.59 3.29
C ALA A 114 -7.68 -2.29 1.94
N GLU A 115 -6.86 -3.33 1.84
CA GLU A 115 -6.81 -4.18 0.65
C GLU A 115 -6.84 -5.63 1.07
N LEU A 116 -7.81 -6.36 0.54
CA LEU A 116 -7.87 -7.81 0.62
C LEU A 116 -7.25 -8.38 -0.64
N SER A 117 -6.26 -9.25 -0.49
CA SER A 117 -5.64 -9.95 -1.59
C SER A 117 -5.61 -11.46 -1.35
N PHE A 118 -5.56 -12.20 -2.45
CA PHE A 118 -5.40 -13.65 -2.47
C PHE A 118 -4.18 -13.98 -3.33
N ASN A 119 -3.13 -14.50 -2.71
CA ASN A 119 -1.90 -14.88 -3.40
C ASN A 119 -2.05 -16.28 -4.02
N THR A 120 -2.20 -16.35 -5.34
CA THR A 120 -2.34 -17.62 -6.05
C THR A 120 -1.06 -18.46 -6.06
N LEU A 121 0.09 -17.84 -5.74
CA LEU A 121 1.40 -18.51 -5.67
C LEU A 121 1.82 -18.87 -4.24
N ASN A 122 0.92 -18.73 -3.26
CA ASN A 122 1.23 -18.88 -1.83
C ASN A 122 1.96 -20.18 -1.48
N PHE A 123 1.61 -21.30 -2.13
CA PHE A 123 2.23 -22.61 -1.88
C PHE A 123 3.46 -22.90 -2.73
N ILE A 124 3.76 -22.06 -3.72
CA ILE A 124 4.82 -22.27 -4.70
C ILE A 124 6.05 -21.42 -4.37
N SER A 125 5.85 -20.20 -3.86
CA SER A 125 6.95 -19.29 -3.56
C SER A 125 6.63 -18.35 -2.40
N ASP A 126 7.63 -18.18 -1.53
CA ASP A 126 7.65 -17.12 -0.52
C ASP A 126 8.20 -15.78 -1.04
N THR A 127 8.75 -15.77 -2.26
CA THR A 127 9.38 -14.60 -2.89
C THR A 127 8.46 -13.94 -3.91
N PHE A 128 7.81 -14.76 -4.75
CA PHE A 128 6.93 -14.28 -5.81
C PHE A 128 5.48 -14.34 -5.34
N GLU A 129 4.77 -13.23 -5.47
CA GLU A 129 3.36 -13.14 -5.19
C GLU A 129 2.59 -12.80 -6.47
N LEU A 130 1.49 -13.50 -6.70
CA LEU A 130 0.49 -13.12 -7.70
C LEU A 130 -0.84 -12.94 -6.98
N ASN A 131 -1.14 -11.69 -6.67
CA ASN A 131 -2.24 -11.28 -5.81
C ASN A 131 -3.44 -10.89 -6.66
N LEU A 132 -4.55 -11.63 -6.52
CA LEU A 132 -5.88 -11.12 -6.87
C LEU A 132 -6.33 -10.19 -5.74
N PHE A 133 -6.45 -8.90 -6.00
CA PHE A 133 -6.73 -7.92 -4.94
C PHE A 133 -8.02 -7.15 -5.17
N THR A 134 -8.62 -6.73 -4.06
CA THR A 134 -9.60 -5.65 -3.99
C THR A 134 -9.23 -4.70 -2.87
N GLY A 135 -9.18 -3.42 -3.17
CA GLY A 135 -8.78 -2.37 -2.24
C GLY A 135 -9.81 -1.27 -2.15
N ILE A 136 -10.01 -0.74 -0.95
CA ILE A 136 -10.81 0.45 -0.70
C ILE A 136 -9.88 1.50 -0.12
N HIS A 137 -9.88 2.67 -0.74
CA HIS A 137 -9.16 3.85 -0.28
C HIS A 137 -10.18 4.94 0.01
N ALA A 138 -10.34 5.27 1.29
CA ALA A 138 -11.20 6.34 1.76
C ALA A 138 -10.41 7.63 1.88
N VAL A 139 -10.14 8.23 0.72
CA VAL A 139 -9.38 9.46 0.58
C VAL A 139 -9.98 10.52 1.53
N ASP A 140 -11.24 10.94 1.36
CA ASP A 140 -11.90 11.84 2.31
C ASP A 140 -13.11 11.14 2.96
N PRO A 141 -13.13 10.90 4.27
CA PRO A 141 -14.25 10.21 4.92
C PRO A 141 -15.54 11.04 4.91
N VAL A 142 -15.47 12.36 4.67
CA VAL A 142 -16.64 13.26 4.66
C VAL A 142 -17.30 13.29 3.28
N ILE A 143 -16.56 13.00 2.22
CA ILE A 143 -17.04 13.12 0.84
C ILE A 143 -17.04 11.74 0.17
N ILE A 144 -18.23 11.13 0.07
CA ILE A 144 -18.43 9.80 -0.54
C ILE A 144 -17.87 9.73 -1.97
N SER A 145 -17.89 10.83 -2.73
CA SER A 145 -17.36 10.85 -4.10
C SER A 145 -15.84 10.62 -4.19
N ARG A 146 -15.12 10.74 -3.07
CA ARG A 146 -13.68 10.50 -2.96
C ARG A 146 -13.35 9.07 -2.50
N PHE A 147 -14.33 8.19 -2.37
CA PHE A 147 -14.03 6.76 -2.23
C PHE A 147 -13.46 6.21 -3.53
N GLN A 148 -12.41 5.41 -3.38
CA GLN A 148 -11.80 4.69 -4.46
C GLN A 148 -11.86 3.20 -4.19
N ILE A 149 -12.41 2.46 -5.14
CA ILE A 149 -12.41 1.00 -5.12
C ILE A 149 -11.49 0.53 -6.24
N ASN A 150 -10.47 -0.24 -5.88
CA ASN A 150 -9.55 -0.87 -6.80
C ASN A 150 -9.82 -2.38 -6.82
N ALA A 151 -9.73 -3.01 -7.98
CA ALA A 151 -9.73 -4.46 -8.08
C ALA A 151 -8.86 -4.89 -9.26
N GLY A 152 -8.07 -5.94 -9.10
CA GLY A 152 -7.15 -6.36 -10.17
C GLY A 152 -6.16 -7.43 -9.77
N LEU A 153 -5.07 -7.47 -10.53
CA LEU A 153 -3.95 -8.38 -10.36
C LEU A 153 -2.69 -7.59 -10.02
N GLU A 154 -1.97 -8.03 -8.99
CA GLU A 154 -0.64 -7.55 -8.63
C GLU A 154 0.35 -8.70 -8.73
N PHE A 155 1.40 -8.52 -9.52
CA PHE A 155 2.60 -9.34 -9.42
C PHE A 155 3.62 -8.61 -8.55
N ALA A 156 4.16 -9.27 -7.53
CA ALA A 156 5.15 -8.67 -6.64
C ALA A 156 6.31 -9.62 -6.34
N ILE A 157 7.49 -9.03 -6.18
CA ILE A 157 8.68 -9.70 -5.65
C ILE A 157 8.89 -9.16 -4.24
N THR A 158 8.79 -10.03 -3.24
CA THR A 158 8.88 -9.65 -1.83
C THR A 158 10.11 -10.23 -1.16
N LYS A 159 10.64 -9.51 -0.17
CA LYS A 159 11.80 -9.95 0.61
C LYS A 159 11.77 -9.38 2.03
N GLU A 160 12.15 -10.20 3.01
CA GLU A 160 12.37 -9.74 4.38
C GLU A 160 13.61 -8.86 4.49
N ILE A 161 13.51 -7.76 5.23
CA ILE A 161 14.59 -6.80 5.46
C ILE A 161 15.30 -7.10 6.80
N TYR A 162 16.62 -7.20 6.78
CA TYR A 162 17.46 -7.23 7.99
C TYR A 162 17.50 -5.84 8.68
N PRO A 163 17.44 -5.71 10.02
CA PRO A 163 17.54 -6.74 11.07
C PRO A 163 16.20 -7.33 11.54
N PHE A 164 15.13 -7.14 10.77
CA PHE A 164 13.78 -7.58 11.13
C PHE A 164 13.42 -8.96 10.56
N ALA A 165 14.22 -9.49 9.65
CA ALA A 165 14.07 -10.85 9.13
C ALA A 165 14.02 -11.90 10.25
N GLY A 166 13.12 -12.86 10.15
CA GLY A 166 12.93 -13.93 11.14
C GLY A 166 12.36 -13.50 12.50
N ARG A 167 11.99 -12.23 12.70
CA ARG A 167 11.27 -11.78 13.90
C ARG A 167 9.80 -12.18 13.84
N LYS A 168 9.11 -12.17 14.99
CA LYS A 168 7.66 -12.45 15.10
C LYS A 168 6.79 -11.60 14.16
N TYR A 169 7.19 -10.35 13.92
CA TYR A 169 6.55 -9.43 12.98
C TYR A 169 7.63 -8.88 12.04
N PRO A 170 7.97 -9.61 10.96
CA PRO A 170 9.07 -9.24 10.10
C PRO A 170 8.73 -7.99 9.29
N LEU A 171 9.76 -7.23 8.91
CA LEU A 171 9.64 -6.17 7.92
C LEU A 171 9.81 -6.82 6.54
N LYS A 172 8.75 -6.86 5.74
CA LYS A 172 8.80 -7.35 4.35
C LYS A 172 8.65 -6.20 3.39
N SER A 173 9.47 -6.22 2.34
CA SER A 173 9.52 -5.18 1.32
C SER A 173 9.15 -5.75 -0.03
N LYS A 174 8.27 -5.06 -0.76
CA LYS A 174 8.05 -5.31 -2.18
C LYS A 174 9.22 -4.68 -2.95
N LEU A 175 10.16 -5.48 -3.43
CA LEU A 175 11.28 -5.01 -4.26
C LEU A 175 10.78 -4.48 -5.60
N LEU A 176 9.75 -5.13 -6.13
CA LEU A 176 9.02 -4.73 -7.33
C LEU A 176 7.56 -5.13 -7.16
N SER A 177 6.65 -4.28 -7.62
CA SER A 177 5.22 -4.54 -7.71
C SER A 177 4.72 -3.98 -9.03
N ALA A 178 4.06 -4.80 -9.83
CA ALA A 178 3.38 -4.38 -11.04
C ALA A 178 1.90 -4.73 -10.90
N ARG A 179 1.02 -3.77 -11.16
CA ARG A 179 -0.43 -3.94 -10.97
C ARG A 179 -1.18 -3.52 -12.20
N THR A 180 -2.28 -4.21 -12.42
CA THR A 180 -3.27 -3.80 -13.41
C THR A 180 -4.66 -4.15 -12.93
N GLY A 181 -5.64 -3.34 -13.33
CA GLY A 181 -7.02 -3.61 -12.96
C GLY A 181 -7.96 -2.43 -13.21
N PHE A 182 -9.07 -2.47 -12.48
CA PHE A 182 -10.12 -1.46 -12.52
C PHE A 182 -10.10 -0.61 -11.26
N ARG A 183 -10.21 0.69 -11.45
CA ARG A 183 -10.39 1.70 -10.40
C ARG A 183 -11.74 2.36 -10.60
N TYR A 184 -12.55 2.42 -9.55
CA TYR A 184 -13.77 3.19 -9.51
C TYR A 184 -13.60 4.36 -8.55
N THR A 185 -13.71 5.59 -9.04
CA THR A 185 -13.54 6.84 -8.29
C THR A 185 -14.27 7.96 -9.01
N ASP A 186 -14.72 9.01 -8.33
CA ASP A 186 -15.49 10.12 -8.94
C ASP A 186 -16.69 9.63 -9.78
N ASN A 187 -17.34 8.56 -9.33
CA ASN A 187 -18.44 7.86 -9.99
C ASN A 187 -18.12 7.33 -11.41
N LYS A 188 -16.84 7.12 -11.73
CA LYS A 188 -16.40 6.65 -13.05
C LYS A 188 -15.46 5.45 -12.93
N PRO A 189 -15.57 4.46 -13.83
CA PRO A 189 -14.61 3.39 -13.94
C PRO A 189 -13.41 3.82 -14.79
N PHE A 190 -12.23 3.38 -14.37
CA PHE A 190 -10.98 3.57 -15.06
C PHE A 190 -10.21 2.24 -15.09
N PHE A 191 -9.45 2.03 -16.14
CA PHE A 191 -8.43 0.99 -16.15
C PHE A 191 -7.11 1.59 -15.71
N PHE A 192 -6.32 0.86 -14.91
CA PHE A 192 -5.00 1.30 -14.51
C PHE A 192 -3.94 0.24 -14.74
N CYS A 193 -2.72 0.71 -14.94
CA CYS A 193 -1.50 -0.09 -14.95
C CYS A 193 -0.42 0.71 -14.23
N ASP A 194 0.10 0.18 -13.13
CA ASP A 194 1.14 0.82 -12.33
C ASP A 194 2.30 -0.12 -12.01
N ILE A 195 3.46 0.48 -11.76
CA ILE A 195 4.66 -0.20 -11.32
C ILE A 195 5.28 0.57 -10.16
N GLY A 196 5.80 -0.14 -9.18
CA GLY A 196 6.32 0.47 -7.98
C GLY A 196 7.23 -0.42 -7.15
N PHE A 197 7.73 0.16 -6.08
CA PHE A 197 8.58 -0.48 -5.09
C PHE A 197 8.19 0.00 -3.69
N ASP A 198 8.50 -0.81 -2.69
CA ASP A 198 8.38 -0.42 -1.29
C ASP A 198 9.54 0.51 -0.91
N LEU A 199 9.28 1.54 -0.11
CA LEU A 199 10.28 2.47 0.41
C LEU A 199 11.39 1.74 1.18
N GLY A 200 11.09 0.59 1.79
CA GLY A 200 12.08 -0.30 2.39
C GLY A 200 13.03 -0.95 1.40
N ALA A 201 12.70 -1.04 0.11
CA ALA A 201 13.58 -1.58 -0.92
C ALA A 201 14.76 -0.64 -1.20
N ILE A 202 14.62 0.66 -0.95
CA ILE A 202 15.73 1.62 -0.99
C ILE A 202 16.81 1.21 0.01
N LEU A 203 16.44 0.73 1.20
CA LEU A 203 17.39 0.24 2.19
C LEU A 203 18.20 -0.97 1.68
N PHE A 204 17.63 -1.78 0.78
CA PHE A 204 18.35 -2.88 0.12
C PHE A 204 19.40 -2.39 -0.89
N ILE A 205 19.05 -1.38 -1.69
CA ILE A 205 19.95 -0.80 -2.69
C ILE A 205 21.18 -0.19 -2.01
N PHE A 206 20.98 0.51 -0.90
CA PHE A 206 22.06 1.21 -0.18
C PHE A 206 22.67 0.40 0.96
N LYS A 207 22.24 -0.85 1.21
CA LYS A 207 22.73 -1.66 2.34
C LYS A 207 24.24 -1.83 2.34
N GLY A 208 24.82 -2.15 1.18
CA GLY A 208 26.27 -2.36 1.05
C GLY A 208 27.07 -1.07 1.28
N GLU A 209 26.52 0.09 0.92
CA GLU A 209 27.14 1.39 1.20
C GLU A 209 27.00 1.76 2.67
N TYR A 210 25.86 1.44 3.29
CA TYR A 210 25.63 1.62 4.72
C TYR A 210 26.57 0.76 5.57
N GLU A 211 26.75 -0.52 5.25
CA GLU A 211 27.68 -1.40 5.97
C GLU A 211 29.13 -0.92 5.83
N LYS A 212 29.54 -0.48 4.62
CA LYS A 212 30.86 0.13 4.40
C LYS A 212 31.04 1.45 5.18
N ALA A 213 30.02 2.30 5.21
CA ALA A 213 30.03 3.56 5.95
C ALA A 213 30.08 3.33 7.47
N LYS A 214 29.35 2.32 7.97
CA LYS A 214 29.36 1.90 9.37
C LYS A 214 30.74 1.36 9.77
N GLU A 215 31.32 0.44 9.01
CA GLU A 215 32.67 -0.07 9.27
C GLU A 215 33.73 1.05 9.25
N LYS A 216 33.58 2.02 8.33
CA LYS A 216 34.48 3.17 8.25
C LYS A 216 34.34 4.08 9.48
N ALA A 217 33.11 4.39 9.89
CA ALA A 217 32.83 5.22 11.06
C ALA A 217 33.32 4.56 12.36
N GLU A 218 33.16 3.24 12.51
CA GLU A 218 33.67 2.46 13.66
C GLU A 218 35.20 2.43 13.69
N LYS A 219 35.87 2.30 12.52
CA LYS A 219 37.34 2.35 12.44
C LYS A 219 37.90 3.75 12.73
N GLU A 220 37.21 4.80 12.31
CA GLU A 220 37.61 6.19 12.58
C GLU A 220 37.40 6.57 14.05
N THR A 221 36.31 6.14 14.69
CA THR A 221 36.12 6.34 16.14
C THR A 221 37.13 5.57 16.99
N VAL A 222 37.55 4.36 16.56
CA VAL A 222 38.62 3.62 17.25
C VAL A 222 39.97 4.34 17.07
N LYS A 223 40.26 4.90 15.89
CA LYS A 223 41.49 5.68 15.67
C LYS A 223 41.57 6.93 16.56
N ASP A 224 40.47 7.66 16.70
CA ASP A 224 40.40 8.87 17.54
C ASP A 224 40.58 8.59 19.05
N ILE A 225 40.38 7.34 19.48
CA ILE A 225 40.62 6.90 20.87
C ILE A 225 42.11 6.56 21.09
N PHE A 226 42.81 6.04 20.08
CA PHE A 226 44.22 5.63 20.18
C PHE A 226 45.22 6.71 19.76
N ASP A 227 44.80 7.75 19.04
CA ASP A 227 45.65 8.89 18.64
C ASP A 227 45.61 10.05 19.67
N LYS A 228 45.01 9.85 20.86
CA LYS A 228 44.89 10.85 21.93
C LYS A 228 45.79 10.64 23.15
N ASP A 229 46.72 9.69 23.09
CA ASP A 229 47.75 9.47 24.12
C ASP A 229 49.15 9.92 23.65
#